data_AF-A0A7W5MR39-F1
#
_entry.id   AF-A0A7W5MR39-F1
#
_cell.length_a   1.000
_cell.length_b   1.000
_cell.length_c   1.000
_cell.angle_alpha   90.00
_cell.angle_beta   90.00
_cell.angle_gamma   90.00
#
_symmetry.space_group_name_H-M   'P 1'
#
loop_
_entity.id
_entity.type
_entity.pdbx_description
1 polymer ?
#
loop_
_entity_poly.entity_id
_entity_poly.type
_entity_poly.pdbx_seq_one_letter_code
_entity_poly.pdbx_strand_id
1 'polypeptide(L)'
;MTTTSDAQAARGRTLALTAAIGVAAGLAANLLRKAAVQAPTVFAGPWDEALAAEHAAALKLFDALEKTDEKATKRRTLLLAQLKHSIAKHAFQEENVVYAEMRDHGLTEGADQLNHEHGYVKQYFFELGAMAKDDPAWLPKLRAFRAMIEEHMREEEDELFPSLRAQLSDEQNRSVTAAMNREGLILA
;
A
#
# COMPACT_ATOMS: atom_id res chain seq x y z
N MET A 1 53.16 -20.76 23.30
CA MET A 1 52.04 -21.50 22.70
C MET A 1 50.75 -20.78 23.07
N THR A 2 50.38 -19.73 22.34
CA THR A 2 49.21 -18.87 22.62
C THR A 2 48.71 -18.30 21.29
N THR A 3 48.30 -19.15 20.33
CA THR A 3 48.22 -18.63 18.95
C THR A 3 47.09 -19.17 18.07
N THR A 4 46.02 -19.75 18.61
CA THR A 4 44.88 -20.14 17.74
C THR A 4 43.52 -19.96 18.41
N SER A 5 43.38 -20.40 19.67
CA SER A 5 42.13 -20.26 20.44
C SER A 5 41.71 -18.80 20.64
N ASP A 6 42.63 -17.93 21.07
CA ASP A 6 42.32 -16.52 21.36
C ASP A 6 41.98 -15.72 20.10
N ALA A 7 42.64 -16.02 18.98
CA ALA A 7 42.35 -15.40 17.69
C ALA A 7 40.96 -15.82 17.15
N GLN A 8 40.57 -17.07 17.39
CA GLN A 8 39.26 -17.59 16.99
C GLN A 8 38.14 -17.01 17.87
N ALA A 9 38.39 -16.86 19.18
CA ALA A 9 37.47 -16.21 20.11
C ALA A 9 37.30 -14.69 19.82
N ALA A 10 38.38 -13.98 19.49
CA ALA A 10 38.32 -12.57 19.10
C ALA A 10 37.56 -12.35 17.78
N ARG A 11 37.77 -13.23 16.78
CA ARG A 11 36.99 -13.21 15.53
C ARG A 11 35.50 -13.49 15.79
N GLY A 12 35.18 -14.49 16.61
CA GLY A 12 33.79 -14.81 16.98
C GLY A 12 33.07 -13.65 17.68
N ARG A 13 33.74 -12.97 18.62
CA ARG A 13 33.21 -11.79 19.30
C ARG A 13 33.00 -10.60 18.36
N THR A 14 33.96 -10.35 17.47
CA THR A 14 33.86 -9.26 16.49
C THR A 14 32.71 -9.51 15.52
N LEU A 15 32.58 -10.74 14.99
CA LEU A 15 31.47 -11.13 14.12
C LEU A 15 30.11 -10.99 14.82
N ALA A 16 29.99 -11.46 16.07
CA ALA A 16 28.77 -11.34 16.85
C ALA A 16 28.37 -9.87 17.10
N LEU A 17 29.33 -8.99 17.42
CA LEU A 17 29.08 -7.57 17.60
C LEU A 17 28.63 -6.89 16.29
N THR A 18 29.30 -7.18 15.17
CA THR A 18 28.91 -6.64 13.86
C THR A 18 27.54 -7.11 13.42
N ALA A 19 27.19 -8.37 13.68
CA ALA A 19 25.86 -8.91 13.40
C ALA A 19 24.78 -8.21 14.24
N ALA A 20 25.02 -8.01 15.54
CA ALA A 20 24.08 -7.31 16.42
C ALA A 20 23.85 -5.84 15.98
N ILE A 21 24.91 -5.13 15.59
CA ILE A 21 24.80 -3.76 15.05
C ILE A 21 24.00 -3.75 13.75
N GLY A 22 24.28 -4.69 12.83
CA GLY A 22 23.56 -4.81 11.57
C GLY A 22 22.05 -5.07 11.75
N VAL A 23 21.70 -5.97 12.69
CA VAL A 23 20.29 -6.27 13.03
C VAL A 23 19.61 -5.04 13.61
N ALA A 24 20.23 -4.36 14.58
CA ALA A 24 19.64 -3.16 15.20
C ALA A 24 19.42 -2.03 14.18
N ALA A 25 20.40 -1.79 13.31
CA ALA A 25 20.28 -0.80 12.24
C ALA A 25 19.17 -1.16 11.24
N GLY A 26 19.04 -2.43 10.85
CA GLY A 26 17.98 -2.90 9.97
C GLY A 26 16.58 -2.73 10.57
N LEU A 27 16.41 -3.05 11.86
CA LEU A 27 15.14 -2.85 12.57
C LEU A 27 14.75 -1.38 12.65
N ALA A 28 15.71 -0.50 12.99
CA ALA A 28 15.48 0.94 13.05
C ALA A 28 15.10 1.50 11.67
N ALA A 29 15.79 1.09 10.61
CA ALA A 29 15.47 1.52 9.25
C ALA A 29 14.06 1.10 8.81
N ASN A 30 13.63 -0.11 9.17
CA ASN A 30 12.28 -0.60 8.87
C ASN A 30 11.20 0.21 9.60
N LEU A 31 11.42 0.54 10.88
CA LEU A 31 10.48 1.38 11.64
C LEU A 31 10.38 2.79 11.05
N LEU A 32 11.50 3.39 10.66
CA LEU A 32 11.52 4.70 10.00
C LEU A 32 10.77 4.69 8.67
N ARG A 33 10.96 3.64 7.85
CA ARG A 33 10.21 3.48 6.59
C ARG A 33 8.71 3.41 6.84
N LYS A 34 8.29 2.53 7.77
CA LYS A 34 6.87 2.36 8.12
C LYS A 34 6.23 3.67 8.58
N ALA A 35 6.93 4.41 9.44
CA ALA A 35 6.49 5.71 9.89
C ALA A 35 6.36 6.69 8.73
N ALA A 36 7.34 6.76 7.82
CA ALA A 36 7.32 7.67 6.68
C ALA A 36 6.18 7.33 5.68
N VAL A 37 5.91 6.05 5.44
CA VAL A 37 4.88 5.59 4.49
C VAL A 37 3.46 5.75 5.04
N GLN A 38 3.25 5.52 6.35
CA GLN A 38 1.91 5.60 6.96
C GLN A 38 1.57 6.99 7.53
N ALA A 39 2.57 7.83 7.85
CA ALA A 39 2.32 9.15 8.42
C ALA A 39 1.33 10.01 7.62
N PRO A 40 1.41 10.12 6.28
CA PRO A 40 0.45 10.91 5.51
C PRO A 40 -1.00 10.47 5.75
N THR A 41 -1.25 9.15 5.77
CA THR A 41 -2.56 8.57 6.05
C THR A 41 -3.03 8.88 7.48
N VAL A 42 -2.15 8.74 8.48
CA VAL A 42 -2.47 9.06 9.89
C VAL A 42 -2.86 10.53 10.06
N PHE A 43 -2.17 11.44 9.38
CA PHE A 43 -2.44 12.87 9.47
C PHE A 43 -3.60 13.35 8.59
N ALA A 44 -4.10 12.51 7.69
CA ALA A 44 -5.19 12.86 6.79
C ALA A 44 -6.55 12.94 7.51
N GLY A 45 -6.75 12.20 8.59
CA GLY A 45 -7.96 12.29 9.41
C GLY A 45 -8.59 10.93 9.75
N PRO A 46 -9.92 10.89 9.89
CA PRO A 46 -10.68 9.64 10.03
C PRO A 46 -10.46 8.69 8.84
N TRP A 47 -10.80 7.41 9.02
CA TRP A 47 -10.50 6.33 8.07
C TRP A 47 -10.93 6.61 6.62
N ASP A 48 -12.10 7.18 6.40
CA ASP A 48 -12.66 7.52 5.08
C ASP A 48 -11.87 8.65 4.40
N GLU A 49 -11.60 9.74 5.11
CA GLU A 49 -10.77 10.85 4.62
C GLU A 49 -9.32 10.40 4.37
N ALA A 50 -8.82 9.48 5.20
CA ALA A 50 -7.48 8.94 5.08
C ALA A 50 -7.32 8.01 3.86
N LEU A 51 -8.31 7.16 3.57
CA LEU A 51 -8.33 6.34 2.35
C LEU A 51 -8.52 7.19 1.10
N ALA A 52 -9.39 8.20 1.13
CA ALA A 52 -9.51 9.18 0.04
C ALA A 52 -8.19 9.96 -0.21
N ALA A 53 -7.41 10.24 0.84
CA ALA A 53 -6.08 10.82 0.67
C ALA A 53 -5.07 9.86 0.01
N GLU A 54 -5.17 8.55 0.30
CA GLU A 54 -4.40 7.51 -0.40
C GLU A 54 -4.83 7.37 -1.87
N HIS A 55 -6.13 7.46 -2.15
CA HIS A 55 -6.66 7.51 -3.52
C HIS A 55 -6.08 8.67 -4.31
N ALA A 56 -6.14 9.88 -3.75
CA ALA A 56 -5.55 11.06 -4.37
C ALA A 56 -4.03 10.92 -4.60
N ALA A 57 -3.32 10.20 -3.74
CA ALA A 57 -1.90 9.89 -3.94
C ALA A 57 -1.68 8.87 -5.07
N ALA A 58 -2.53 7.85 -5.19
CA ALA A 58 -2.49 6.89 -6.29
C ALA A 58 -2.78 7.57 -7.65
N LEU A 59 -3.76 8.45 -7.73
CA LEU A 59 -4.07 9.22 -8.95
C LEU A 59 -2.89 10.10 -9.40
N LYS A 60 -2.12 10.67 -8.46
CA LYS A 60 -0.88 11.40 -8.82
C LYS A 60 0.19 10.49 -9.44
N LEU A 61 0.24 9.22 -9.07
CA LEU A 61 1.15 8.24 -9.69
C LEU A 61 0.66 7.85 -11.09
N PHE A 62 -0.65 7.70 -11.28
CA PHE A 62 -1.22 7.56 -12.62
C PHE A 62 -0.91 8.77 -13.49
N ASP A 63 -1.09 10.00 -12.99
CA ASP A 63 -0.73 11.22 -13.71
C ASP A 63 0.75 11.23 -14.13
N ALA A 64 1.64 10.82 -13.23
CA ALA A 64 3.07 10.76 -13.48
C ALA A 64 3.44 9.70 -14.51
N LEU A 65 2.74 8.55 -14.52
CA LEU A 65 2.90 7.49 -15.51
C LEU A 65 2.35 7.90 -16.88
N GLU A 66 1.19 8.56 -16.93
CA GLU A 66 0.58 8.97 -18.20
C GLU A 66 1.37 10.07 -18.92
N LYS A 67 2.14 10.87 -18.19
CA LYS A 67 3.06 11.87 -18.75
C LYS A 67 4.35 11.27 -19.34
N THR A 68 4.52 9.94 -19.31
CA THR A 68 5.71 9.27 -19.86
C THR A 68 5.54 8.88 -21.33
N ASP A 69 6.65 8.86 -22.07
CA ASP A 69 6.71 8.31 -23.43
C ASP A 69 7.34 6.89 -23.44
N GLU A 70 7.42 6.29 -24.63
CA GLU A 70 7.98 4.94 -24.84
C GLU A 70 9.47 4.83 -24.45
N LYS A 71 10.21 5.95 -24.45
CA LYS A 71 11.64 5.96 -24.09
C LYS A 71 11.85 5.95 -22.58
N ALA A 72 10.83 6.33 -21.80
CA ALA A 72 10.89 6.44 -20.35
C ALA A 72 10.72 5.09 -19.62
N THR A 73 11.22 3.98 -20.18
CA THR A 73 11.02 2.61 -19.68
C THR A 73 11.41 2.43 -18.20
N LYS A 74 12.58 2.94 -17.79
CA LYS A 74 13.03 2.90 -16.39
C LYS A 74 12.09 3.67 -15.45
N ARG A 75 11.61 4.84 -15.88
CA ARG A 75 10.69 5.66 -15.10
C ARG A 75 9.33 4.98 -14.96
N ARG A 76 8.80 4.37 -16.03
CA ARG A 76 7.58 3.55 -15.99
C ARG A 76 7.72 2.39 -15.00
N THR A 77 8.85 1.67 -15.01
CA THR A 77 9.11 0.58 -14.06
C THR A 77 9.08 1.05 -12.60
N LEU A 78 9.78 2.16 -12.29
CA LEU A 78 9.85 2.68 -10.92
C LEU A 78 8.48 3.17 -10.43
N LEU A 79 7.77 3.96 -11.25
CA LEU A 79 6.46 4.50 -10.90
C LEU A 79 5.40 3.39 -10.80
N LEU A 80 5.43 2.38 -11.68
CA LEU A 80 4.51 1.24 -11.60
C LEU A 80 4.75 0.43 -10.31
N ALA A 81 6.01 0.24 -9.91
CA ALA A 81 6.33 -0.41 -8.64
C ALA A 81 5.84 0.40 -7.43
N GLN A 82 5.98 1.72 -7.48
CA GLN A 82 5.46 2.62 -6.44
C GLN A 82 3.93 2.58 -6.36
N LEU A 83 3.25 2.64 -7.51
CA LEU A 83 1.79 2.52 -7.59
C LEU A 83 1.31 1.18 -7.05
N LYS A 84 1.96 0.08 -7.44
CA LYS A 84 1.66 -1.27 -6.95
C LYS A 84 1.79 -1.38 -5.43
N HIS A 85 2.86 -0.82 -4.86
CA HIS A 85 3.05 -0.81 -3.42
C HIS A 85 1.97 0.03 -2.70
N SER A 86 1.67 1.22 -3.22
CA SER A 86 0.65 2.11 -2.66
C SER A 86 -0.73 1.45 -2.65
N ILE A 87 -1.16 0.90 -3.78
CA ILE A 87 -2.47 0.23 -3.89
C ILE A 87 -2.50 -1.06 -3.06
N ALA A 88 -1.41 -1.82 -2.97
CA ALA A 88 -1.40 -3.03 -2.14
C ALA A 88 -1.54 -2.71 -0.64
N LYS A 89 -0.93 -1.62 -0.16
CA LYS A 89 -1.08 -1.15 1.23
C LYS A 89 -2.52 -0.73 1.51
N HIS A 90 -3.06 0.09 0.60
CA HIS A 90 -4.41 0.62 0.65
C HIS A 90 -5.48 -0.49 0.62
N ALA A 91 -5.44 -1.38 -0.36
CA ALA A 91 -6.34 -2.53 -0.44
C ALA A 91 -6.27 -3.42 0.81
N PHE A 92 -5.10 -3.56 1.42
CA PHE A 92 -4.96 -4.33 2.66
C PHE A 92 -5.63 -3.64 3.86
N GLN A 93 -5.66 -2.31 3.91
CA GLN A 93 -6.40 -1.54 4.92
C GLN A 93 -7.91 -1.74 4.77
N GLU A 94 -8.41 -1.73 3.53
CA GLU A 94 -9.83 -1.92 3.23
C GLU A 94 -10.29 -3.34 3.47
N GLU A 95 -9.61 -4.32 2.87
CA GLU A 95 -9.98 -5.73 2.92
C GLU A 95 -10.03 -6.26 4.37
N ASN A 96 -9.10 -5.84 5.23
CA ASN A 96 -8.99 -6.34 6.61
C ASN A 96 -9.80 -5.54 7.63
N VAL A 97 -10.24 -4.33 7.30
CA VAL A 97 -10.92 -3.45 8.26
C VAL A 97 -12.22 -2.93 7.69
N VAL A 98 -12.16 -2.06 6.67
CA VAL A 98 -13.35 -1.35 6.19
C VAL A 98 -14.38 -2.32 5.61
N TYR A 99 -13.97 -3.27 4.77
CA TYR A 99 -14.89 -4.22 4.17
C TYR A 99 -15.39 -5.26 5.18
N ALA A 100 -14.63 -5.53 6.24
CA ALA A 100 -15.11 -6.35 7.35
C ALA A 100 -16.22 -5.63 8.12
N GLU A 101 -16.00 -4.36 8.48
CA GLU A 101 -16.99 -3.51 9.14
C GLU A 101 -18.24 -3.31 8.26
N MET A 102 -18.07 -3.12 6.95
CA MET A 102 -19.20 -3.05 6.00
C MET A 102 -20.07 -4.31 6.05
N ARG A 103 -19.48 -5.52 6.10
CA ARG A 103 -20.26 -6.77 6.23
C ARG A 103 -21.02 -6.84 7.55
N ASP A 104 -20.38 -6.45 8.64
CA ASP A 104 -20.99 -6.46 9.98
C ASP A 104 -22.13 -5.44 10.10
N HIS A 105 -22.12 -4.41 9.25
CA HIS A 105 -23.12 -3.35 9.16
C HIS A 105 -24.07 -3.49 7.95
N GLY A 106 -24.23 -4.69 7.41
CA GLY A 106 -25.26 -5.00 6.40
C GLY A 106 -24.98 -4.45 4.99
N LEU A 107 -23.76 -3.97 4.73
CA LEU A 107 -23.28 -3.53 3.41
C LEU A 107 -22.52 -4.66 2.69
N THR A 108 -22.93 -5.91 2.89
CA THR A 108 -22.24 -7.11 2.40
C THR A 108 -22.08 -7.13 0.88
N GLU A 109 -23.12 -6.75 0.13
CA GLU A 109 -23.08 -6.76 -1.34
C GLU A 109 -22.01 -5.79 -1.86
N GLY A 110 -21.97 -4.56 -1.36
CA GLY A 110 -20.93 -3.58 -1.71
C GLY A 110 -19.54 -4.06 -1.28
N ALA A 111 -19.39 -4.60 -0.07
CA ALA A 111 -18.11 -5.13 0.41
C ALA A 111 -17.60 -6.31 -0.44
N ASP A 112 -18.50 -7.18 -0.93
CA ASP A 112 -18.14 -8.30 -1.80
C ASP A 112 -17.79 -7.85 -3.22
N GLN A 113 -18.51 -6.86 -3.75
CA GLN A 113 -18.20 -6.26 -5.04
C GLN A 113 -16.80 -5.62 -5.02
N LEU A 114 -16.53 -4.71 -4.09
CA LEU A 114 -15.24 -4.00 -4.01
C LEU A 114 -14.07 -4.98 -3.84
N ASN A 115 -14.24 -6.00 -2.99
CA ASN A 115 -13.23 -7.05 -2.81
C ASN A 115 -13.02 -7.91 -4.07
N HIS A 116 -14.06 -8.12 -4.88
CA HIS A 116 -13.95 -8.78 -6.19
C HIS A 116 -13.17 -7.90 -7.18
N GLU A 117 -13.40 -6.60 -7.19
CA GLU A 117 -12.68 -5.63 -8.04
C GLU A 117 -11.19 -5.59 -7.76
N HIS A 118 -10.77 -5.74 -6.49
CA HIS A 118 -9.36 -5.90 -6.12
C HIS A 118 -8.67 -7.09 -6.80
N GLY A 119 -9.43 -8.11 -7.19
CA GLY A 119 -8.95 -9.20 -8.04
C GLY A 119 -8.49 -8.70 -9.42
N TYR A 120 -9.28 -7.85 -10.06
CA TYR A 120 -8.93 -7.25 -11.36
C TYR A 120 -7.79 -6.23 -11.24
N VAL A 121 -7.68 -5.49 -10.14
CA VAL A 121 -6.51 -4.64 -9.85
C VAL A 121 -5.21 -5.46 -9.89
N LYS A 122 -5.20 -6.62 -9.24
CA LYS A 122 -4.05 -7.55 -9.23
C LYS A 122 -3.73 -8.05 -10.65
N GLN A 123 -4.75 -8.31 -11.47
CA GLN A 123 -4.59 -8.67 -12.88
C GLN A 123 -3.94 -7.54 -13.70
N TYR A 124 -4.41 -6.29 -13.58
CA TYR A 124 -3.81 -5.16 -14.28
C TYR A 124 -2.32 -4.98 -13.95
N PHE A 125 -1.95 -5.11 -12.67
CA PHE A 125 -0.54 -5.03 -12.28
C PHE A 125 0.31 -6.17 -12.83
N PHE A 126 -0.24 -7.39 -12.92
CA PHE A 126 0.46 -8.51 -13.53
C PHE A 126 0.72 -8.22 -15.02
N GLU A 127 -0.31 -7.81 -15.75
CA GLU A 127 -0.24 -7.57 -17.18
C GLU A 127 0.68 -6.38 -17.52
N LEU A 128 0.50 -5.23 -16.86
CA LEU A 128 1.39 -4.06 -17.03
C LEU A 128 2.83 -4.35 -16.61
N GLY A 129 3.02 -5.22 -15.62
CA GLY A 129 4.32 -5.68 -15.15
C GLY A 129 5.04 -6.54 -16.20
N ALA A 130 4.31 -7.48 -16.82
CA ALA A 130 4.81 -8.41 -17.82
C ALA A 130 5.05 -7.77 -19.20
N MET A 131 4.31 -6.71 -19.55
CA MET A 131 4.51 -5.98 -20.81
C MET A 131 5.85 -5.25 -20.87
N ALA A 132 6.46 -5.21 -22.06
CA ALA A 132 7.58 -4.32 -22.34
C ALA A 132 7.15 -2.86 -22.11
N LYS A 133 8.00 -2.06 -21.46
CA LYS A 133 7.60 -0.72 -21.02
C LYS A 133 7.58 0.30 -22.15
N ASP A 134 8.17 -0.04 -23.28
CA ASP A 134 8.15 0.67 -24.56
C ASP A 134 7.08 0.14 -25.52
N ASP A 135 6.30 -0.87 -25.12
CA ASP A 135 5.18 -1.37 -25.93
C ASP A 135 4.13 -0.24 -26.13
N PRO A 136 3.73 0.06 -27.38
CA PRO A 136 2.69 1.06 -27.67
C PRO A 136 1.35 0.79 -26.96
N ALA A 137 1.04 -0.48 -26.62
CA ALA A 137 -0.17 -0.87 -25.90
C ALA A 137 -0.07 -0.63 -24.37
N TRP A 138 1.11 -0.33 -23.83
CA TRP A 138 1.33 -0.17 -22.39
C TRP A 138 0.52 1.00 -21.81
N LEU A 139 0.56 2.17 -22.47
CA LEU A 139 -0.14 3.36 -22.01
C LEU A 139 -1.67 3.27 -22.15
N PRO A 140 -2.23 2.76 -23.27
CA PRO A 140 -3.65 2.41 -23.35
C PRO A 140 -4.11 1.50 -22.21
N LYS A 141 -3.31 0.49 -21.85
CA LYS A 141 -3.64 -0.43 -20.76
C LYS A 141 -3.61 0.24 -19.40
N LEU A 142 -2.63 1.13 -19.16
CA LEU A 142 -2.59 1.93 -17.94
C LEU A 142 -3.83 2.80 -17.79
N ARG A 143 -4.32 3.42 -18.88
CA ARG A 143 -5.53 4.25 -18.85
C ARG A 143 -6.79 3.45 -18.56
N ALA A 144 -6.90 2.24 -19.11
CA ALA A 144 -7.98 1.32 -18.75
C ALA A 144 -7.94 0.94 -17.27
N PHE A 145 -6.72 0.68 -16.74
CA PHE A 145 -6.54 0.42 -15.31
C PHE A 145 -6.96 1.63 -14.46
N ARG A 146 -6.54 2.84 -14.83
CA ARG A 146 -6.94 4.08 -14.16
C ARG A 146 -8.46 4.25 -14.13
N ALA A 147 -9.14 4.06 -15.27
CA ALA A 147 -10.59 4.25 -15.35
C ALA A 147 -11.36 3.31 -14.41
N MET A 148 -10.91 2.06 -14.27
CA MET A 148 -11.49 1.12 -13.29
C MET A 148 -11.23 1.58 -11.85
N ILE A 149 -10.01 2.01 -11.53
CA ILE A 149 -9.68 2.55 -10.21
C ILE A 149 -10.51 3.80 -9.88
N GLU A 150 -10.72 4.71 -10.83
CA GLU A 150 -11.54 5.90 -10.61
C GLU A 150 -13.02 5.58 -10.42
N GLU A 151 -13.54 4.49 -10.98
CA GLU A 151 -14.90 4.01 -10.68
C GLU A 151 -14.97 3.44 -9.26
N HIS A 152 -14.05 2.54 -8.91
CA HIS A 152 -13.93 1.97 -7.58
C HIS A 152 -13.89 3.06 -6.49
N MET A 153 -13.03 4.06 -6.69
CA MET A 153 -12.91 5.22 -5.78
C MET A 153 -14.24 5.97 -5.62
N ARG A 154 -15.03 6.14 -6.69
CA ARG A 154 -16.34 6.82 -6.60
C ARG A 154 -17.34 6.00 -5.81
N GLU A 155 -17.44 4.69 -6.07
CA GLU A 155 -18.36 3.81 -5.34
C GLU A 155 -18.05 3.83 -3.84
N GLU A 156 -16.76 3.83 -3.48
CA GLU A 156 -16.32 3.97 -2.10
C GLU A 156 -16.61 5.35 -1.51
N GLU A 157 -16.07 6.41 -2.10
CA GLU A 157 -16.08 7.76 -1.52
C GLU A 157 -17.48 8.41 -1.52
N ASP A 158 -18.29 8.15 -2.56
CA ASP A 158 -19.58 8.82 -2.74
C ASP A 158 -20.75 8.01 -2.15
N GLU A 159 -20.63 6.69 -2.05
CA GLU A 159 -21.74 5.81 -1.66
C GLU A 159 -21.46 4.99 -0.40
N LEU A 160 -20.44 4.13 -0.45
CA LEU A 160 -20.25 3.08 0.56
C LEU A 160 -19.60 3.59 1.85
N PHE A 161 -18.59 4.46 1.76
CA PHE A 161 -17.95 5.04 2.93
C PHE A 161 -18.90 5.95 3.73
N PRO A 162 -19.65 6.89 3.10
CA PRO A 162 -20.63 7.69 3.82
C PRO A 162 -21.72 6.83 4.48
N SER A 163 -22.18 5.78 3.79
CA SER A 163 -23.17 4.84 4.32
C SER A 163 -22.67 4.11 5.57
N LEU A 164 -21.44 3.57 5.53
CA LEU A 164 -20.83 2.92 6.70
C LEU A 164 -20.63 3.93 7.83
N ARG A 165 -20.02 5.09 7.55
CA ARG A 165 -19.75 6.13 8.56
C ARG A 165 -21.00 6.55 9.33
N ALA A 166 -22.13 6.70 8.64
CA ALA A 166 -23.40 7.08 9.24
C ALA A 166 -24.01 6.01 10.17
N GLN A 167 -23.62 4.74 10.01
CA GLN A 167 -24.06 3.63 10.87
C GLN A 167 -23.18 3.44 12.11
N LEU A 168 -21.95 3.99 12.09
CA LEU A 168 -21.00 3.89 13.18
C LEU A 168 -21.15 5.06 14.16
N SER A 169 -21.11 4.77 15.46
CA SER A 169 -20.91 5.81 16.46
C SER A 169 -19.53 6.47 16.32
N ASP A 170 -19.35 7.66 16.92
CA ASP A 170 -18.05 8.34 16.92
C ASP A 170 -16.91 7.47 17.48
N GLU A 171 -17.21 6.63 18.49
CA GLU A 171 -16.22 5.70 19.06
C GLU A 171 -15.87 4.57 18.09
N GLN A 172 -16.87 4.01 17.40
CA GLN A 172 -16.63 3.01 16.37
C GLN A 172 -15.82 3.59 15.21
N ASN A 173 -16.15 4.78 14.71
CA ASN A 173 -15.37 5.46 13.67
C ASN A 173 -13.90 5.67 14.08
N ARG A 174 -13.64 6.04 15.35
CA ARG A 174 -12.26 6.11 15.89
C ARG A 174 -11.59 4.74 15.94
N SER A 175 -12.32 3.70 16.33
CA SER A 175 -11.81 2.32 16.37
C SER A 175 -11.41 1.83 14.98
N VAL A 176 -12.28 2.03 13.97
CA VAL A 176 -11.99 1.72 12.56
C VAL A 176 -10.77 2.49 12.07
N THR A 177 -10.66 3.77 12.39
CA THR A 177 -9.48 4.60 12.06
C THR A 177 -8.19 4.04 12.66
N ALA A 178 -8.22 3.62 13.92
CA ALA A 178 -7.05 3.04 14.58
C ALA A 178 -6.68 1.66 14.02
N ALA A 179 -7.68 0.82 13.72
CA ALA A 179 -7.50 -0.51 13.13
C ALA A 179 -6.92 -0.39 11.71
N MET A 180 -7.52 0.46 10.86
CA MET A 180 -7.05 0.72 9.51
C MET A 180 -5.58 1.19 9.52
N ASN A 181 -5.21 2.11 10.42
CA ASN A 181 -3.83 2.61 10.48
C ASN A 181 -2.85 1.53 10.95
N ARG A 182 -3.29 0.60 11.81
CA ARG A 182 -2.49 -0.54 12.23
C ARG A 182 -2.23 -1.50 11.07
N GLU A 183 -3.25 -1.80 10.26
CA GLU A 183 -3.09 -2.66 9.07
C GLU A 183 -2.16 -2.00 8.03
N GLY A 184 -2.29 -0.68 7.81
CA GLY A 184 -1.39 0.05 6.92
C GLY A 184 0.08 -0.06 7.32
N LEU A 185 0.40 -0.08 8.63
CA LEU A 185 1.76 -0.29 9.11
C LEU A 185 2.34 -1.67 8.80
N ILE A 186 1.53 -2.69 8.50
CA ILE A 186 2.02 -4.03 8.15
C ILE A 186 2.73 -3.98 6.79
N LEU A 187 2.13 -3.28 5.83
CA LEU A 187 2.63 -3.16 4.46
C LEU A 187 3.39 -1.85 4.17
N ALA A 188 3.54 -0.96 5.16
CA ALA A 188 4.38 0.24 5.09
C ALA A 188 5.91 -0.05 5.07
#